data_AF-A0A7V3E6I0-F1
#
_entry.id   AF-A0A7V3E6I0-F1
#
_cell.length_a   1.000
_cell.length_b   1.000
_cell.length_c   1.000
_cell.angle_alpha   90.00
_cell.angle_beta   90.00
_cell.angle_gamma   90.00
#
_symmetry.space_group_name_H-M   'P 1'
#
loop_
_entity.id
_entity.type
_entity.pdbx_description
1 polymer ?
#
loop_
_entity_poly.entity_id
_entity_poly.type
_entity_poly.pdbx_seq_one_letter_code
_entity_poly.pdbx_strand_id
1 'polypeptide(L)'
;MKRKDFIRTSFLSFLGLLFFRNDAHANPDEVPVIFKPNPSEWKDEEINIAWIGHSTVLINFYGLKIMTDPVLYERIGLYFFGITWGPSRFTLPALTVDEIPQPDIILLSHAHMDHMDYQTLRDITSIYPHQIDCITAFNTKDVIEDLKWKTLTEIDWNEELILRNIKFKAFEVQHFGWRYPWERDRSRGFFDDGRSYNAYLISYKGKNIFFGGDTAMTNKFKDIKEKIDIVIMPIGAYRPWKKNHCNPEEALIMSAEYLKAKYFIPIHTKTFKQGIEPIEEPLKWLKDSSRNYEINLVIDDIGQTFTLKGKNIL
;
A
#
# COMPACT_ATOMS: atom_id res chain seq x y z
N MET A 1 -12.03 -0.87 19.30
CA MET A 1 -12.92 -2.03 19.58
C MET A 1 -12.33 -3.19 18.82
N LYS A 2 -12.00 -4.31 19.46
CA LYS A 2 -11.33 -5.42 18.75
C LYS A 2 -12.26 -5.99 17.67
N ARG A 3 -11.72 -6.46 16.54
CA ARG A 3 -12.51 -7.05 15.44
C ARG A 3 -13.47 -8.15 15.92
N LYS A 4 -13.04 -8.97 16.89
CA LYS A 4 -13.86 -10.02 17.52
C LYS A 4 -15.08 -9.47 18.29
N ASP A 5 -14.94 -8.29 18.88
CA ASP A 5 -16.02 -7.63 19.64
C ASP A 5 -17.01 -6.94 18.69
N PHE A 6 -16.53 -6.38 17.57
CA PHE A 6 -17.38 -5.83 16.51
C PHE A 6 -18.28 -6.92 15.90
N ILE A 7 -17.71 -8.08 15.53
CA ILE A 7 -18.49 -9.20 15.00
C ILE A 7 -19.59 -9.63 15.98
N ARG A 8 -19.30 -9.66 17.28
CA ARG A 8 -20.27 -10.04 18.31
C ARG A 8 -21.37 -8.99 18.53
N THR A 9 -21.03 -7.70 18.45
CA THR A 9 -21.99 -6.61 18.68
C THR A 9 -22.82 -6.26 17.44
N SER A 10 -22.28 -6.44 16.24
CA SER A 10 -22.96 -6.16 14.97
C SER A 10 -23.97 -7.22 14.52
N PHE A 11 -24.05 -8.38 15.20
CA PHE A 11 -25.07 -9.40 14.92
C PHE A 11 -26.50 -8.86 15.04
N LEU A 12 -26.73 -7.85 15.90
CA LEU A 12 -28.04 -7.24 16.12
C LEU A 12 -28.35 -6.06 15.18
N SER A 13 -27.34 -5.40 14.63
CA SER A 13 -27.50 -4.26 13.69
C SER A 13 -27.44 -4.68 12.22
N PHE A 14 -27.11 -5.94 11.91
CA PHE A 14 -27.00 -6.48 10.56
C PHE A 14 -28.36 -6.51 9.80
N LEU A 15 -29.49 -6.59 10.51
CA LEU A 15 -30.82 -6.49 9.88
C LEU A 15 -31.07 -5.14 9.19
N GLY A 16 -30.39 -4.07 9.62
CA GLY A 16 -30.48 -2.74 8.98
C GLY A 16 -29.58 -2.58 7.75
N LEU A 17 -28.51 -3.39 7.64
CA LEU A 17 -27.56 -3.34 6.52
C LEU A 17 -28.06 -4.09 5.28
N LEU A 18 -29.08 -4.94 5.42
CA LEU A 18 -29.82 -5.58 4.31
C LEU A 18 -30.48 -4.59 3.34
N PHE A 19 -30.53 -3.29 3.69
CA PHE A 19 -31.07 -2.22 2.83
C PHE A 19 -30.01 -1.34 2.16
N PHE A 20 -28.71 -1.63 2.33
CA PHE A 20 -27.71 -1.03 1.44
C PHE A 20 -27.80 -1.71 0.08
N ARG A 21 -28.29 -0.93 -0.88
CA ARG A 21 -28.49 -1.29 -2.27
C ARG A 21 -27.28 -2.04 -2.81
N ASN A 22 -27.52 -3.29 -3.14
CA ASN A 22 -26.58 -4.24 -3.69
C ASN A 22 -26.31 -3.89 -5.17
N ASP A 23 -25.66 -2.76 -5.46
CA ASP A 23 -25.12 -2.49 -6.79
C ASP A 23 -23.78 -3.26 -6.95
N ALA A 24 -23.82 -4.55 -6.64
CA ALA A 24 -22.68 -5.47 -6.61
C ALA A 24 -22.67 -6.42 -7.81
N HIS A 25 -23.08 -5.94 -8.99
CA HIS A 25 -22.68 -6.61 -10.22
C HIS A 25 -21.25 -6.16 -10.56
N ALA A 26 -20.33 -7.13 -10.63
CA ALA A 26 -19.07 -6.95 -11.34
C ALA A 26 -19.40 -6.40 -12.74
N ASN A 27 -18.80 -5.27 -13.09
CA ASN A 27 -18.96 -4.70 -14.42
C ASN A 27 -18.17 -5.59 -15.40
N PRO A 28 -18.75 -6.02 -16.54
CA PRO A 28 -18.23 -7.06 -17.45
C PRO A 28 -16.99 -6.64 -18.29
N ASP A 29 -16.25 -5.64 -17.81
CA ASP A 29 -15.07 -5.04 -18.44
C ASP A 29 -13.85 -5.20 -17.51
N GLU A 30 -13.56 -6.42 -17.04
CA GLU A 30 -12.27 -6.68 -16.39
C GLU A 30 -11.16 -6.29 -17.37
N VAL A 31 -10.32 -5.32 -16.98
CA VAL A 31 -9.15 -4.99 -17.78
C VAL A 31 -8.10 -6.04 -17.50
N PRO A 32 -7.71 -6.88 -18.47
CA PRO A 32 -6.71 -7.91 -18.24
C PRO A 32 -5.38 -7.24 -17.93
N VAL A 33 -4.64 -7.80 -16.97
CA VAL A 33 -3.27 -7.35 -16.72
C VAL A 33 -2.41 -7.78 -17.91
N ILE A 34 -1.81 -6.81 -18.59
CA ILE A 34 -0.98 -7.05 -19.79
C ILE A 34 0.37 -7.64 -19.40
N PHE A 35 0.91 -7.23 -18.25
CA PHE A 35 2.22 -7.62 -17.76
C PHE A 35 2.09 -8.60 -16.60
N LYS A 36 2.99 -9.58 -16.54
CA LYS A 36 3.06 -10.51 -15.42
C LYS A 36 4.50 -10.56 -14.91
N PRO A 37 4.78 -10.14 -13.67
CA PRO A 37 6.13 -10.22 -13.13
C PRO A 37 6.51 -11.69 -12.92
N ASN A 38 7.80 -12.01 -13.04
CA ASN A 38 8.33 -13.33 -12.70
C ASN A 38 9.35 -13.23 -11.55
N PRO A 39 8.91 -13.21 -10.28
CA PRO A 39 9.81 -13.08 -9.15
C PRO A 39 10.83 -14.21 -8.98
N SER A 40 10.63 -15.35 -9.65
CA SER A 40 11.58 -16.47 -9.60
C SER A 40 12.89 -16.18 -10.36
N GLU A 41 12.91 -15.20 -11.25
CA GLU A 41 14.08 -14.77 -12.01
C GLU A 41 14.85 -13.62 -11.36
N TRP A 42 14.35 -13.06 -10.26
CA TRP A 42 14.96 -11.94 -9.57
C TRP A 42 16.22 -12.37 -8.82
N LYS A 43 17.24 -11.52 -8.86
CA LYS A 43 18.55 -11.81 -8.27
C LYS A 43 18.72 -11.15 -6.92
N ASP A 44 19.37 -11.85 -5.99
CA ASP A 44 19.56 -11.39 -4.60
C ASP A 44 20.53 -10.20 -4.49
N GLU A 45 21.31 -9.91 -5.52
CA GLU A 45 22.19 -8.73 -5.59
C GLU A 45 21.52 -7.48 -6.22
N GLU A 46 20.26 -7.59 -6.65
CA GLU A 46 19.51 -6.52 -7.32
C GLU A 46 18.39 -5.96 -6.44
N ILE A 47 17.82 -4.85 -6.90
CA ILE A 47 16.52 -4.37 -6.44
C ILE A 47 15.53 -4.59 -7.59
N ASN A 48 14.50 -5.40 -7.36
CA ASN A 48 13.41 -5.60 -8.33
C ASN A 48 12.11 -5.15 -7.68
N ILE A 49 11.31 -4.39 -8.40
CA ILE A 49 10.05 -3.84 -7.90
C ILE A 49 8.98 -4.09 -8.95
N ALA A 50 7.92 -4.80 -8.58
CA ALA A 50 6.76 -5.01 -9.42
C ALA A 50 5.51 -4.39 -8.80
N TRP A 51 4.77 -3.62 -9.60
CA TRP A 51 3.47 -3.10 -9.19
C TRP A 51 2.41 -4.18 -9.39
N ILE A 52 1.96 -4.81 -8.31
CA ILE A 52 1.01 -5.95 -8.38
C ILE A 52 -0.42 -5.46 -8.60
N GLY A 53 -0.75 -4.28 -8.09
CA GLY A 53 -2.05 -3.63 -8.25
C GLY A 53 -2.40 -2.81 -7.01
N HIS A 54 -3.18 -1.75 -7.20
CA HIS A 54 -3.50 -0.77 -6.17
C HIS A 54 -2.25 -0.20 -5.48
N SER A 55 -2.11 -0.39 -4.16
CA SER A 55 -0.92 -0.07 -3.37
C SER A 55 -0.06 -1.29 -3.04
N THR A 56 -0.38 -2.44 -3.65
CA THR A 56 0.40 -3.66 -3.54
C THR A 56 1.60 -3.62 -4.47
N VAL A 57 2.77 -3.55 -3.87
CA VAL A 57 4.05 -3.61 -4.57
C VAL A 57 4.88 -4.75 -3.98
N LEU A 58 5.38 -5.61 -4.85
CA LEU A 58 6.31 -6.68 -4.49
C LEU A 58 7.74 -6.20 -4.77
N ILE A 59 8.57 -6.21 -3.74
CA ILE A 59 9.92 -5.68 -3.76
C ILE A 59 10.87 -6.81 -3.39
N ASN A 60 11.81 -7.15 -4.27
CA ASN A 60 13.05 -7.80 -3.88
C ASN A 60 14.06 -6.71 -3.55
N PHE A 61 14.49 -6.63 -2.29
CA PHE A 61 15.49 -5.66 -1.84
C PHE A 61 16.74 -6.40 -1.37
N TYR A 62 17.60 -6.73 -2.34
CA TYR A 62 18.80 -7.53 -2.11
C TYR A 62 18.51 -8.92 -1.49
N GLY A 63 17.58 -9.66 -2.09
CA GLY A 63 17.18 -11.03 -1.70
C GLY A 63 16.03 -11.07 -0.69
N LEU A 64 15.80 -9.99 0.05
CA LEU A 64 14.69 -9.87 1.00
C LEU A 64 13.42 -9.41 0.29
N LYS A 65 12.34 -10.21 0.40
CA LYS A 65 11.07 -9.92 -0.25
C LYS A 65 10.17 -9.10 0.68
N ILE A 66 9.83 -7.88 0.27
CA ILE A 66 8.91 -6.99 0.98
C ILE A 66 7.66 -6.84 0.12
N MET A 67 6.48 -6.92 0.75
CA MET A 67 5.22 -6.61 0.09
C MET A 67 4.49 -5.50 0.83
N THR A 68 4.13 -4.44 0.11
CA THR A 68 3.38 -3.30 0.68
C THR A 68 1.89 -3.52 0.55
N ASP A 69 1.09 -3.09 1.53
CA ASP A 69 -0.37 -2.94 1.46
C ASP A 69 -1.10 -3.98 0.56
N PRO A 70 -1.04 -5.28 0.90
CA PRO A 70 -1.43 -6.34 -0.03
C PRO A 70 -2.94 -6.49 -0.14
N VAL A 71 -3.44 -6.36 -1.37
CA VAL A 71 -4.84 -6.56 -1.76
C VAL A 71 -4.93 -7.42 -3.03
N LEU A 72 -5.15 -8.72 -2.87
CA LEU A 72 -5.04 -9.70 -3.96
C LEU A 72 -6.38 -10.30 -4.40
N TYR A 73 -7.47 -9.96 -3.72
CA TYR A 73 -8.80 -10.47 -4.06
C TYR A 73 -9.61 -9.48 -4.90
N GLU A 74 -10.66 -10.00 -5.54
CA GLU A 74 -11.59 -9.25 -6.40
C GLU A 74 -12.24 -8.08 -5.65
N ARG A 75 -12.54 -8.28 -4.36
CA ARG A 75 -13.19 -7.28 -3.51
C ARG A 75 -12.34 -6.91 -2.32
N ILE A 76 -12.46 -5.66 -1.92
CA ILE A 76 -11.97 -5.11 -0.66
C ILE A 76 -13.17 -4.74 0.20
N GLY A 77 -13.03 -4.81 1.54
CA GLY A 77 -14.09 -4.35 2.43
C GLY A 77 -14.26 -5.15 3.71
N LEU A 78 -15.52 -5.32 4.12
CA LEU A 78 -15.89 -6.07 5.32
C LEU A 78 -15.77 -7.57 5.06
N TYR A 79 -14.76 -8.20 5.64
CA TYR A 79 -14.61 -9.65 5.61
C TYR A 79 -15.41 -10.32 6.73
N PHE A 80 -16.44 -11.07 6.35
CA PHE A 80 -17.35 -11.75 7.26
C PHE A 80 -17.83 -13.09 6.68
N PHE A 81 -17.80 -14.16 7.50
CA PHE A 81 -18.20 -15.52 7.11
C PHE A 81 -17.62 -16.03 5.77
N GLY A 82 -16.33 -15.80 5.50
CA GLY A 82 -15.72 -16.27 4.27
C GLY A 82 -15.86 -15.32 3.07
N ILE A 83 -16.63 -14.24 3.19
CA ILE A 83 -16.99 -13.36 2.08
C ILE A 83 -16.55 -11.92 2.39
N THR A 84 -16.00 -11.24 1.38
CA THR A 84 -15.67 -9.82 1.45
C THR A 84 -16.76 -8.98 0.78
N TRP A 85 -17.36 -8.09 1.58
CA TRP A 85 -18.39 -7.15 1.13
C TRP A 85 -17.79 -5.76 0.94
N GLY A 86 -17.86 -5.25 -0.29
CA GLY A 86 -17.37 -3.93 -0.66
C GLY A 86 -17.09 -3.83 -2.16
N PRO A 87 -16.38 -2.78 -2.59
CA PRO A 87 -16.15 -2.51 -4.01
C PRO A 87 -15.32 -3.62 -4.66
N SER A 88 -15.68 -3.91 -5.91
CA SER A 88 -14.93 -4.81 -6.79
C SER A 88 -13.83 -4.06 -7.51
N ARG A 89 -12.74 -4.75 -7.84
CA ARG A 89 -11.68 -4.22 -8.69
C ARG A 89 -12.12 -4.16 -10.16
N PHE A 90 -11.52 -3.23 -10.90
CA PHE A 90 -11.56 -3.14 -12.36
C PHE A 90 -10.43 -3.96 -13.01
N THR A 91 -9.25 -3.97 -12.37
CA THR A 91 -8.05 -4.65 -12.88
C THR A 91 -7.63 -5.72 -11.89
N LEU A 92 -7.51 -6.96 -12.35
CA LEU A 92 -7.01 -8.10 -11.57
C LEU A 92 -5.60 -7.82 -11.03
N PRO A 93 -5.17 -8.44 -9.92
CA PRO A 93 -3.79 -8.29 -9.49
C PRO A 93 -2.88 -9.03 -10.47
N ALA A 94 -1.66 -8.53 -10.67
CA ALA A 94 -0.71 -9.14 -11.60
C ALA A 94 -0.27 -10.55 -11.18
N LEU A 95 -0.38 -10.85 -9.88
CA LEU A 95 -0.17 -12.17 -9.30
C LEU A 95 -1.30 -12.45 -8.30
N THR A 96 -1.82 -13.67 -8.32
CA THR A 96 -2.78 -14.12 -7.31
C THR A 96 -2.09 -14.48 -5.99
N VAL A 97 -2.88 -14.74 -4.94
CA VAL A 97 -2.34 -15.16 -3.63
C VAL A 97 -1.46 -16.42 -3.71
N ASP A 98 -1.77 -17.33 -4.64
CA ASP A 98 -1.02 -18.58 -4.85
C ASP A 98 0.24 -18.37 -5.71
N GLU A 99 0.31 -17.27 -6.46
CA GLU A 99 1.43 -16.95 -7.35
C GLU A 99 2.46 -16.01 -6.70
N ILE A 100 2.06 -15.29 -5.66
CA ILE A 100 2.97 -14.43 -4.89
C ILE A 100 4.00 -15.30 -4.16
N PRO A 101 5.31 -15.06 -4.34
CA PRO A 101 6.32 -15.75 -3.54
C PRO A 101 6.18 -15.34 -2.07
N GLN A 102 6.59 -16.21 -1.16
CA GLN A 102 6.61 -15.91 0.28
C GLN A 102 7.32 -14.55 0.56
N PRO A 103 6.61 -13.54 1.09
CA PRO A 103 7.23 -12.33 1.58
C PRO A 103 8.00 -12.61 2.87
N ASP A 104 9.15 -11.98 3.05
CA ASP A 104 9.83 -11.93 4.34
C ASP A 104 9.15 -10.92 5.28
N ILE A 105 8.72 -9.80 4.70
CA ILE A 105 8.13 -8.66 5.40
C ILE A 105 6.87 -8.20 4.67
N ILE A 106 5.78 -8.01 5.41
CA ILE A 106 4.62 -7.23 4.96
C ILE A 106 4.69 -5.86 5.63
N LEU A 107 4.56 -4.81 4.83
CA LEU A 107 4.62 -3.42 5.28
C LEU A 107 3.25 -2.74 5.05
N LEU A 108 2.59 -2.34 6.13
CA LEU A 108 1.25 -1.77 6.11
C LEU A 108 1.29 -0.27 6.45
N SER A 109 0.78 0.57 5.55
CA SER A 109 0.74 2.03 5.73
C SER A 109 -0.30 2.48 6.74
N HIS A 110 -1.51 1.92 6.69
CA HIS A 110 -2.62 2.29 7.57
C HIS A 110 -3.76 1.24 7.52
N ALA A 111 -4.82 1.40 8.33
CA ALA A 111 -5.81 0.35 8.55
C ALA A 111 -7.01 0.32 7.57
N HIS A 112 -7.01 1.11 6.50
CA HIS A 112 -8.12 1.07 5.53
C HIS A 112 -8.21 -0.30 4.86
N MET A 113 -9.40 -0.63 4.37
CA MET A 113 -9.71 -1.95 3.80
C MET A 113 -8.98 -2.26 2.51
N ASP A 114 -8.57 -1.23 1.77
CA ASP A 114 -7.84 -1.31 0.51
C ASP A 114 -6.32 -1.26 0.68
N HIS A 115 -5.81 -1.08 1.90
CA HIS A 115 -4.38 -1.18 2.24
C HIS A 115 -4.09 -2.32 3.21
N MET A 116 -5.07 -2.65 4.06
CA MET A 116 -5.03 -3.73 5.03
C MET A 116 -6.20 -4.69 4.76
N ASP A 117 -6.15 -5.40 3.63
CA ASP A 117 -7.17 -6.40 3.31
C ASP A 117 -6.99 -7.65 4.18
N TYR A 118 -7.95 -7.84 5.10
CA TYR A 118 -7.91 -8.93 6.06
C TYR A 118 -7.96 -10.29 5.36
N GLN A 119 -8.67 -10.43 4.22
CA GLN A 119 -8.75 -11.70 3.51
C GLN A 119 -7.37 -12.10 2.95
N THR A 120 -6.73 -11.19 2.23
CA THR A 120 -5.37 -11.37 1.70
C THR A 120 -4.38 -11.73 2.81
N LEU A 121 -4.35 -10.96 3.90
CA LEU A 121 -3.42 -11.18 5.01
C LEU A 121 -3.67 -12.51 5.72
N ARG A 122 -4.94 -12.90 5.93
CA ARG A 122 -5.30 -14.19 6.54
C ARG A 122 -4.80 -15.36 5.71
N ASP A 123 -5.02 -15.32 4.40
CA ASP A 123 -4.70 -16.46 3.54
C ASP A 123 -3.18 -16.60 3.37
N ILE A 124 -2.46 -15.49 3.18
CA ILE A 124 -0.99 -15.50 3.14
C ILE A 124 -0.39 -16.06 4.43
N THR A 125 -0.86 -15.61 5.60
CA THR A 125 -0.37 -16.13 6.89
C THR A 125 -0.85 -17.55 7.20
N SER A 126 -1.87 -18.05 6.49
CA SER A 126 -2.29 -19.45 6.58
C SER A 126 -1.41 -20.36 5.73
N ILE A 127 -0.95 -19.89 4.57
CA ILE A 127 0.00 -20.58 3.70
C ILE A 127 1.40 -20.62 4.36
N TYR A 128 1.84 -19.50 4.96
CA TYR A 128 3.17 -19.36 5.57
C TYR A 128 3.09 -19.05 7.08
N PRO A 129 2.56 -19.95 7.91
CA PRO A 129 2.30 -19.68 9.32
C PRO A 129 3.59 -19.41 10.10
N HIS A 130 3.63 -18.28 10.81
CA HIS A 130 4.74 -17.84 11.66
C HIS A 130 6.08 -17.61 10.93
N GLN A 131 6.04 -17.35 9.63
CA GLN A 131 7.26 -17.12 8.84
C GLN A 131 7.44 -15.67 8.36
N ILE A 132 6.36 -14.88 8.36
CA ILE A 132 6.31 -13.53 7.81
C ILE A 132 6.33 -12.52 8.95
N ASP A 133 7.25 -11.55 8.88
CA ASP A 133 7.25 -10.40 9.77
C ASP A 133 6.31 -9.31 9.23
N CYS A 134 5.59 -8.61 10.10
CA CYS A 134 4.69 -7.53 9.71
C CYS A 134 5.04 -6.25 10.44
N ILE A 135 5.18 -5.15 9.69
CA ILE A 135 5.31 -3.79 10.20
C ILE A 135 4.02 -3.04 9.84
N THR A 136 3.39 -2.39 10.81
CA THR A 136 2.17 -1.62 10.61
C THR A 136 2.20 -0.29 11.36
N ALA A 137 1.31 0.64 11.02
CA ALA A 137 1.22 1.91 11.71
C ALA A 137 0.74 1.78 13.16
N PHE A 138 1.08 2.76 13.99
CA PHE A 138 0.67 2.79 15.40
C PHE A 138 -0.85 2.62 15.58
N ASN A 139 -1.23 1.80 16.55
CA ASN A 139 -2.60 1.46 16.93
C ASN A 139 -3.44 0.91 15.76
N THR A 140 -2.86 -0.01 14.99
CA THR A 140 -3.53 -0.73 13.89
C THR A 140 -3.42 -2.25 14.00
N LYS A 141 -2.58 -2.78 14.90
CA LYS A 141 -2.35 -4.23 15.00
C LYS A 141 -3.59 -5.03 15.39
N ASP A 142 -4.52 -4.45 16.16
CA ASP A 142 -5.74 -5.11 16.63
C ASP A 142 -6.66 -5.59 15.49
N VAL A 143 -6.47 -5.05 14.29
CA VAL A 143 -7.20 -5.47 13.09
C VAL A 143 -6.78 -6.88 12.63
N ILE A 144 -5.51 -7.24 12.86
CA ILE A 144 -4.84 -8.43 12.29
C ILE A 144 -4.02 -9.23 13.32
N GLU A 145 -4.08 -8.88 14.61
CA GLU A 145 -3.31 -9.51 15.69
C GLU A 145 -3.66 -10.99 15.88
N ASP A 146 -4.82 -11.43 15.38
CA ASP A 146 -5.28 -12.81 15.45
C ASP A 146 -4.70 -13.73 14.36
N LEU A 147 -3.95 -13.18 13.40
CA LEU A 147 -3.32 -13.93 12.31
C LEU A 147 -1.94 -14.49 12.71
N LYS A 148 -1.43 -15.46 11.93
CA LYS A 148 -0.23 -16.26 12.25
C LYS A 148 1.07 -15.57 11.84
N TRP A 149 1.34 -14.40 12.38
CA TRP A 149 2.58 -13.66 12.13
C TRP A 149 3.80 -14.32 12.80
N LYS A 150 4.99 -14.08 12.24
CA LYS A 150 6.26 -14.33 12.95
C LYS A 150 6.49 -13.24 13.99
N THR A 151 6.38 -11.99 13.56
CA THR A 151 6.33 -10.80 14.40
C THR A 151 5.30 -9.83 13.83
N LEU A 152 4.64 -9.08 14.71
CA LEU A 152 3.72 -8.00 14.34
C LEU A 152 4.11 -6.76 15.14
N THR A 153 4.76 -5.81 14.47
CA THR A 153 5.35 -4.63 15.10
C THR A 153 4.64 -3.38 14.59
N GLU A 154 4.21 -2.55 15.55
CA GLU A 154 3.74 -1.21 15.26
C GLU A 154 4.91 -0.24 15.31
N ILE A 155 4.99 0.66 14.34
CA ILE A 155 5.90 1.81 14.41
C ILE A 155 5.14 3.10 14.14
N ASP A 156 5.54 4.17 14.81
CA ASP A 156 4.93 5.49 14.72
C ASP A 156 5.82 6.52 14.00
N TRP A 157 5.29 7.71 13.76
CA TRP A 157 6.00 8.79 13.08
C TRP A 157 7.34 9.11 13.76
N ASN A 158 8.40 9.20 12.96
CA ASN A 158 9.79 9.42 13.35
C ASN A 158 10.46 8.26 14.09
N GLU A 159 9.76 7.15 14.35
CA GLU A 159 10.37 5.95 14.88
C GLU A 159 11.15 5.18 13.81
N GLU A 160 12.16 4.46 14.25
CA GLU A 160 13.01 3.62 13.43
C GLU A 160 13.01 2.18 13.94
N LEU A 161 12.97 1.23 13.02
CA LEU A 161 13.05 -0.20 13.30
C LEU A 161 14.08 -0.83 12.38
N ILE A 162 15.02 -1.60 12.93
CA ILE A 162 15.91 -2.46 12.14
C ILE A 162 15.37 -3.88 12.21
N LEU A 163 14.97 -4.41 11.06
CA LEU A 163 14.45 -5.76 10.92
C LEU A 163 15.14 -6.44 9.73
N ARG A 164 15.73 -7.62 9.95
CA ARG A 164 16.47 -8.37 8.90
C ARG A 164 17.57 -7.53 8.23
N ASN A 165 18.26 -6.69 9.00
CA ASN A 165 19.27 -5.72 8.55
C ASN A 165 18.75 -4.57 7.67
N ILE A 166 17.45 -4.51 7.40
CA ILE A 166 16.81 -3.38 6.72
C ILE A 166 16.34 -2.39 7.79
N LYS A 167 16.65 -1.11 7.59
CA LYS A 167 16.15 -0.03 8.43
C LYS A 167 14.85 0.50 7.84
N PHE A 168 13.81 0.55 8.66
CA PHE A 168 12.52 1.16 8.38
C PHE A 168 12.39 2.41 9.24
N LYS A 169 11.98 3.52 8.65
CA LYS A 169 11.65 4.75 9.38
C LYS A 169 10.28 5.24 8.92
N ALA A 170 9.38 5.44 9.88
CA ALA A 170 8.03 5.92 9.58
C ALA A 170 7.97 7.45 9.57
N PHE A 171 7.12 7.98 8.69
CA PHE A 171 6.88 9.41 8.54
C PHE A 171 5.39 9.70 8.53
N GLU A 172 5.04 10.85 9.08
CA GLU A 172 3.67 11.36 9.00
C GLU A 172 3.35 11.80 7.56
N VAL A 173 2.17 11.40 7.10
CA VAL A 173 1.58 11.83 5.82
C VAL A 173 0.37 12.73 6.03
N GLN A 174 -0.23 13.24 4.96
CA GLN A 174 -1.50 13.98 5.02
C GLN A 174 -2.65 13.04 4.64
N HIS A 175 -3.12 12.25 5.60
CA HIS A 175 -4.16 11.24 5.41
C HIS A 175 -4.93 10.96 6.72
N PHE A 176 -5.70 9.86 6.76
CA PHE A 176 -6.40 9.35 7.93
C PHE A 176 -6.30 7.82 7.97
N GLY A 177 -6.20 7.18 9.13
CA GLY A 177 -5.77 5.77 9.27
C GLY A 177 -6.81 4.81 9.82
N TRP A 178 -8.04 5.27 10.07
CA TRP A 178 -9.12 4.49 10.69
C TRP A 178 -9.46 3.17 9.96
N ARG A 179 -9.90 2.13 10.66
CA ARG A 179 -10.53 0.96 10.01
C ARG A 179 -12.01 1.22 9.77
N TYR A 180 -12.64 1.90 10.72
CA TYR A 180 -14.05 2.26 10.68
C TYR A 180 -14.27 3.75 10.96
N PRO A 181 -15.30 4.37 10.36
CA PRO A 181 -15.52 5.80 10.47
C PRO A 181 -15.71 6.39 11.89
N TRP A 182 -16.03 5.58 12.88
CA TRP A 182 -16.27 6.03 14.25
C TRP A 182 -15.05 5.86 15.17
N GLU A 183 -13.93 5.34 14.66
CA GLU A 183 -12.74 5.12 15.48
C GLU A 183 -11.97 6.42 15.76
N ARG A 184 -11.21 6.39 16.87
CA ARG A 184 -10.22 7.43 17.19
C ARG A 184 -9.12 7.39 16.15
N ASP A 185 -8.79 8.54 15.60
CA ASP A 185 -7.84 8.68 14.50
C ASP A 185 -7.00 9.93 14.72
N ARG A 186 -5.72 9.88 14.36
CA ARG A 186 -4.81 11.01 14.55
C ARG A 186 -5.19 12.23 13.71
N SER A 187 -5.81 12.05 12.54
CA SER A 187 -6.31 13.15 11.71
C SER A 187 -7.43 13.95 12.40
N ARG A 188 -8.02 13.41 13.46
CA ARG A 188 -9.08 14.02 14.27
C ARG A 188 -8.60 14.58 15.61
N GLY A 189 -7.29 14.62 15.83
CA GLY A 189 -6.67 15.16 17.04
C GLY A 189 -6.49 14.16 18.19
N PHE A 190 -6.78 12.86 17.98
CA PHE A 190 -6.48 11.81 18.97
C PHE A 190 -5.02 11.39 18.86
N PHE A 191 -4.07 12.27 19.19
CA PHE A 191 -2.64 12.03 18.97
C PHE A 191 -2.08 10.90 19.85
N ASP A 192 -2.58 10.76 21.08
CA ASP A 192 -2.06 9.77 22.04
C ASP A 192 -2.51 8.34 21.74
N ASP A 193 -3.74 8.15 21.24
CA ASP A 193 -4.38 6.83 21.13
C ASP A 193 -5.25 6.64 19.88
N GLY A 194 -5.18 7.54 18.91
CA GLY A 194 -5.81 7.37 17.60
C GLY A 194 -5.01 6.45 16.69
N ARG A 195 -5.69 5.81 15.74
CA ARG A 195 -5.01 5.08 14.65
C ARG A 195 -4.10 6.03 13.86
N SER A 196 -2.89 5.58 13.59
CA SER A 196 -1.90 6.29 12.81
C SER A 196 -1.91 5.83 11.34
N TYR A 197 -1.11 6.52 10.52
CA TYR A 197 -0.96 6.32 9.08
C TYR A 197 0.43 6.78 8.66
N ASN A 198 1.15 5.93 7.93
CA ASN A 198 2.58 6.10 7.71
C ASN A 198 2.95 6.12 6.22
N ALA A 199 3.92 6.97 5.89
CA ALA A 199 4.89 6.66 4.84
C ALA A 199 6.12 5.99 5.48
N TYR A 200 6.91 5.28 4.68
CA TYR A 200 8.12 4.60 5.15
C TYR A 200 9.34 4.89 4.27
N LEU A 201 10.47 5.14 4.91
CA LEU A 201 11.79 5.03 4.29
C LEU A 201 12.36 3.65 4.60
N ILE A 202 12.67 2.89 3.56
CA ILE A 202 13.24 1.55 3.61
C ILE A 202 14.69 1.62 3.13
N SER A 203 15.63 1.39 4.04
CA SER A 203 17.05 1.62 3.82
C SER A 203 17.87 0.35 4.01
N TYR A 204 18.64 -0.02 2.97
CA TYR A 204 19.58 -1.15 3.05
C TYR A 204 20.72 -0.97 2.05
N LYS A 205 21.96 -1.35 2.44
CA LYS A 205 23.17 -1.28 1.60
C LYS A 205 23.36 0.06 0.85
N GLY A 206 23.04 1.18 1.50
CA GLY A 206 23.17 2.52 0.93
C GLY A 206 22.14 2.87 -0.14
N LYS A 207 21.08 2.08 -0.27
CA LYS A 207 19.91 2.32 -1.12
C LYS A 207 18.69 2.61 -0.27
N ASN A 208 17.85 3.49 -0.80
CA ASN A 208 16.69 4.01 -0.09
C ASN A 208 15.45 3.98 -1.00
N ILE A 209 14.41 3.30 -0.54
CA ILE A 209 13.08 3.25 -1.15
C ILE A 209 12.11 4.00 -0.23
N PHE A 210 11.41 5.00 -0.76
CA PHE A 210 10.37 5.71 -0.03
C PHE A 210 9.00 5.23 -0.48
N PHE A 211 8.21 4.65 0.43
CA PHE A 211 6.84 4.22 0.19
C PHE A 211 5.89 5.21 0.83
N GLY A 212 5.12 5.93 0.01
CA GLY A 212 4.26 7.03 0.46
C GLY A 212 2.98 6.62 1.17
N GLY A 213 2.57 5.35 1.07
CA GLY A 213 1.21 4.94 1.44
C GLY A 213 0.18 5.80 0.71
N ASP A 214 -0.84 6.24 1.43
CA ASP A 214 -1.76 7.26 0.96
C ASP A 214 -1.48 8.62 1.58
N THR A 215 -1.50 9.66 0.76
CA THR A 215 -1.26 11.03 1.21
C THR A 215 -1.83 12.05 0.24
N ALA A 216 -2.32 13.17 0.74
CA ALA A 216 -2.42 14.41 -0.01
C ALA A 216 -1.05 15.10 -0.13
N MET A 217 -1.00 16.17 -0.91
CA MET A 217 0.14 17.08 -0.92
C MET A 217 0.50 17.51 0.51
N THR A 218 1.76 17.31 0.89
CA THR A 218 2.26 17.68 2.22
C THR A 218 3.66 18.28 2.14
N ASN A 219 3.92 19.28 2.98
CA ASN A 219 5.26 19.85 3.12
C ASN A 219 6.19 19.01 4.02
N LYS A 220 5.65 18.02 4.75
CA LYS A 220 6.41 17.18 5.69
C LYS A 220 7.59 16.45 5.01
N PHE A 221 7.47 16.16 3.72
CA PHE A 221 8.53 15.49 2.96
C PHE A 221 9.73 16.41 2.65
N LYS A 222 9.60 17.74 2.74
CA LYS A 222 10.72 18.68 2.53
C LYS A 222 11.81 18.55 3.61
N ASP A 223 11.44 18.03 4.77
CA ASP A 223 12.33 17.88 5.91
C ASP A 223 13.14 16.59 5.87
N ILE A 224 12.79 15.66 4.97
CA ILE A 224 13.52 14.42 4.74
C ILE A 224 14.83 14.76 4.00
N LYS A 225 15.97 14.43 4.61
CA LYS A 225 17.31 14.77 4.10
C LYS A 225 18.04 13.55 3.54
N GLU A 226 17.53 12.37 3.84
CA GLU A 226 18.02 11.11 3.32
C GLU A 226 17.89 11.10 1.80
N LYS A 227 18.97 10.68 1.11
CA LYS A 227 18.93 10.53 -0.34
C LYS A 227 17.93 9.44 -0.72
N ILE A 228 16.93 9.75 -1.54
CA ILE A 228 15.96 8.76 -2.02
C ILE A 228 16.37 8.26 -3.41
N ASP A 229 16.50 6.94 -3.60
CA ASP A 229 16.77 6.39 -4.94
C ASP A 229 15.45 6.11 -5.67
N ILE A 230 14.47 5.49 -4.99
CA ILE A 230 13.18 5.10 -5.56
C ILE A 230 12.06 5.63 -4.67
N VAL A 231 11.01 6.20 -5.28
CA VAL A 231 9.79 6.60 -4.58
C VAL A 231 8.59 5.88 -5.18
N ILE A 232 7.71 5.40 -4.31
CA ILE A 232 6.45 4.73 -4.64
C ILE A 232 5.34 5.60 -4.07
N MET A 233 4.51 6.21 -4.92
CA MET A 233 3.57 7.27 -4.52
C MET A 233 2.15 7.07 -5.10
N PRO A 234 1.11 7.42 -4.34
CA PRO A 234 -0.28 7.38 -4.81
C PRO A 234 -0.52 8.47 -5.84
N ILE A 235 -1.38 8.18 -6.82
CA ILE A 235 -1.74 9.14 -7.87
C ILE A 235 -3.25 9.21 -8.15
N GLY A 236 -4.07 8.40 -7.49
CA GLY A 236 -5.52 8.32 -7.72
C GLY A 236 -6.36 8.68 -6.50
N ALA A 237 -7.69 8.56 -6.63
CA ALA A 237 -8.70 8.89 -5.63
C ALA A 237 -8.76 10.37 -5.20
N TYR A 238 -8.10 11.28 -5.93
CA TYR A 238 -8.05 12.70 -5.58
C TYR A 238 -9.38 13.44 -5.80
N ARG A 239 -10.36 12.91 -6.56
CA ARG A 239 -11.69 13.54 -6.72
C ARG A 239 -12.76 12.71 -6.01
N PRO A 240 -13.44 13.24 -4.98
CA PRO A 240 -13.33 14.58 -4.37
C PRO A 240 -12.28 14.70 -3.25
N TRP A 241 -11.50 13.65 -2.97
CA TRP A 241 -10.72 13.51 -1.74
C TRP A 241 -9.36 14.23 -1.71
N LYS A 242 -9.24 15.41 -2.34
CA LYS A 242 -7.98 16.20 -2.41
C LYS A 242 -7.32 16.53 -1.05
N LYS A 243 -8.10 16.51 0.03
CA LYS A 243 -7.57 16.73 1.39
C LYS A 243 -6.75 15.55 1.93
N ASN A 244 -6.92 14.37 1.33
CA ASN A 244 -6.35 13.11 1.81
C ASN A 244 -5.59 12.33 0.72
N HIS A 245 -5.79 12.64 -0.56
CA HIS A 245 -5.07 12.02 -1.68
C HIS A 245 -4.53 13.10 -2.62
N CYS A 246 -3.29 12.93 -3.04
CA CYS A 246 -2.65 13.81 -4.00
C CYS A 246 -3.05 13.40 -5.42
N ASN A 247 -3.06 14.39 -6.31
CA ASN A 247 -3.14 14.13 -7.74
C ASN A 247 -1.74 13.79 -8.32
N PRO A 248 -1.65 13.33 -9.58
CA PRO A 248 -0.38 12.99 -10.22
C PRO A 248 0.68 14.10 -10.21
N GLU A 249 0.28 15.36 -10.42
CA GLU A 249 1.19 16.51 -10.38
C GLU A 249 1.77 16.71 -8.98
N GLU A 250 0.90 16.67 -7.97
CA GLU A 250 1.28 16.81 -6.57
C GLU A 250 2.21 15.68 -6.11
N ALA A 251 1.98 14.45 -6.59
CA ALA A 251 2.86 13.31 -6.35
C ALA A 251 4.25 13.53 -6.96
N LEU A 252 4.33 14.07 -8.18
CA LEU A 252 5.59 14.41 -8.86
C LEU A 252 6.35 15.51 -8.12
N ILE A 253 5.69 16.59 -7.68
CA ILE A 253 6.32 17.66 -6.89
C ILE A 253 6.92 17.09 -5.60
N MET A 254 6.14 16.33 -4.83
CA MET A 254 6.63 15.70 -3.60
C MET A 254 7.83 14.79 -3.86
N SER A 255 7.82 14.08 -4.99
CA SER A 255 8.84 13.10 -5.36
C SER A 255 10.13 13.72 -5.90
N ALA A 256 10.02 14.63 -6.86
CA ALA A 256 11.14 15.21 -7.59
C ALA A 256 11.71 16.45 -6.89
N GLU A 257 10.87 17.29 -6.28
CA GLU A 257 11.33 18.54 -5.66
C GLU A 257 11.64 18.38 -4.17
N TYR A 258 10.76 17.69 -3.43
CA TYR A 258 10.92 17.58 -1.97
C TYR A 258 11.86 16.43 -1.62
N LEU A 259 11.59 15.23 -2.13
CA LEU A 259 12.39 14.02 -1.88
C LEU A 259 13.60 13.89 -2.81
N LYS A 260 13.59 14.57 -3.96
CA LYS A 260 14.64 14.50 -4.99
C LYS A 260 14.96 13.05 -5.39
N ALA A 261 13.92 12.23 -5.50
CA ALA A 261 14.03 10.83 -5.88
C ALA A 261 14.44 10.68 -7.35
N LYS A 262 15.13 9.58 -7.68
CA LYS A 262 15.60 9.32 -9.06
C LYS A 262 14.57 8.59 -9.91
N TYR A 263 13.82 7.69 -9.29
CA TYR A 263 12.86 6.81 -9.95
C TYR A 263 11.50 6.92 -9.26
N PHE A 264 10.44 7.01 -10.05
CA PHE A 264 9.05 7.11 -9.60
C PHE A 264 8.26 5.86 -10.02
N ILE A 265 7.48 5.32 -9.09
CA ILE A 265 6.54 4.21 -9.31
C ILE A 265 5.15 4.65 -8.81
N PRO A 266 4.13 4.68 -9.69
CA PRO A 266 2.77 5.01 -9.28
C PRO A 266 2.08 3.86 -8.54
N ILE A 267 1.20 4.20 -7.61
CA ILE A 267 0.26 3.30 -6.94
C ILE A 267 -1.13 3.97 -6.76
N HIS A 268 -2.06 3.26 -6.14
CA HIS A 268 -3.39 3.75 -5.75
C HIS A 268 -4.24 4.23 -6.95
N THR A 269 -4.17 3.51 -8.07
CA THR A 269 -4.97 3.76 -9.28
C THR A 269 -5.21 2.46 -10.07
N LYS A 270 -5.96 2.53 -11.17
CA LYS A 270 -6.41 1.43 -12.06
C LYS A 270 -7.16 0.26 -11.40
N THR A 271 -7.30 0.24 -10.08
CA THR A 271 -7.70 -0.99 -9.37
C THR A 271 -9.12 -0.90 -8.84
N PHE A 272 -9.46 0.06 -7.98
CA PHE A 272 -10.80 0.20 -7.41
C PHE A 272 -11.44 1.54 -7.75
N LYS A 273 -12.78 1.58 -7.77
CA LYS A 273 -13.53 2.84 -7.91
C LYS A 273 -13.60 3.57 -6.56
N GLN A 274 -12.59 4.38 -6.25
CA GLN A 274 -12.52 5.15 -5.01
C GLN A 274 -12.71 6.66 -5.20
N GLY A 275 -12.64 7.12 -6.45
CA GLY A 275 -12.91 8.49 -6.85
C GLY A 275 -13.92 8.57 -8.00
N ILE A 276 -14.07 9.78 -8.53
CA ILE A 276 -14.92 10.08 -9.70
C ILE A 276 -14.11 10.39 -10.96
N GLU A 277 -12.78 10.41 -10.87
CA GLU A 277 -11.92 10.49 -12.04
C GLU A 277 -12.06 9.24 -12.94
N PRO A 278 -11.93 9.39 -14.28
CA PRO A 278 -11.80 8.25 -15.18
C PRO A 278 -10.59 7.38 -14.82
N ILE A 279 -10.72 6.06 -14.96
CA ILE A 279 -9.71 5.09 -14.54
C ILE A 279 -8.32 5.31 -15.17
N GLU A 280 -8.28 5.76 -16.43
CA GLU A 280 -7.04 6.02 -17.18
C GLU A 280 -6.48 7.45 -16.96
N GLU A 281 -7.27 8.36 -16.37
CA GLU A 281 -6.87 9.78 -16.19
C GLU A 281 -5.59 9.92 -15.35
N PRO A 282 -5.43 9.26 -14.18
CA PRO A 282 -4.26 9.45 -13.34
C PRO A 282 -2.93 9.12 -14.01
N LEU A 283 -2.83 7.97 -14.69
CA LEU A 283 -1.59 7.56 -15.33
C LEU A 283 -1.28 8.38 -16.58
N LYS A 284 -2.30 8.73 -17.35
CA LYS A 284 -2.12 9.62 -18.50
C LYS A 284 -1.57 10.97 -18.03
N TRP A 285 -2.18 11.57 -17.00
CA TRP A 285 -1.71 12.81 -16.42
C TRP A 285 -0.29 12.67 -15.87
N LEU A 286 0.01 11.62 -15.10
CA LEU A 286 1.36 11.36 -14.60
C LEU A 286 2.41 11.35 -15.73
N LYS A 287 2.13 10.63 -16.81
CA LYS A 287 3.06 10.44 -17.95
C LYS A 287 3.27 11.73 -18.75
N ASP A 288 2.24 12.55 -18.87
CA ASP A 288 2.33 13.85 -19.53
C ASP A 288 3.13 14.84 -18.67
N SER A 289 2.87 14.87 -17.35
CA SER A 289 3.51 15.78 -16.41
C SER A 289 4.95 15.40 -16.06
N SER A 290 5.29 14.11 -16.00
CA SER A 290 6.62 13.65 -15.54
C SER A 290 7.77 14.20 -16.38
N ARG A 291 7.52 14.62 -17.62
CA ARG A 291 8.50 15.23 -18.53
C ARG A 291 9.02 16.58 -18.04
N ASN A 292 8.30 17.23 -17.13
CA ASN A 292 8.66 18.52 -16.56
C ASN A 292 9.52 18.40 -15.28
N TYR A 293 9.81 17.19 -14.82
CA TYR A 293 10.49 16.91 -13.57
C TYR A 293 11.77 16.10 -13.81
N GLU A 294 12.81 16.34 -13.01
CA GLU A 294 14.04 15.53 -13.03
C GLU A 294 13.84 14.18 -12.29
N ILE A 295 12.89 13.37 -12.76
CA ILE A 295 12.58 12.05 -12.20
C ILE A 295 12.22 11.06 -13.31
N ASN A 296 12.67 9.82 -13.17
CA ASN A 296 12.41 8.78 -14.17
C ASN A 296 11.19 7.96 -13.78
N LEU A 297 10.12 8.04 -14.56
CA LEU A 297 8.98 7.12 -14.47
C LEU A 297 9.40 5.75 -15.00
N VAL A 298 9.44 4.74 -14.14
CA VAL A 298 9.99 3.40 -14.49
C VAL A 298 8.94 2.30 -14.61
N ILE A 299 7.74 2.55 -14.11
CA ILE A 299 6.56 1.68 -14.22
C ILE A 299 5.38 2.57 -14.59
N ASP A 300 4.65 2.21 -15.65
CA ASP A 300 3.44 2.91 -16.09
C ASP A 300 2.21 2.00 -16.23
N ASP A 301 2.32 0.71 -15.87
CA ASP A 301 1.18 -0.21 -15.83
C ASP A 301 1.34 -1.32 -14.76
N ILE A 302 0.19 -1.87 -14.33
CA ILE A 302 0.13 -3.00 -13.40
C ILE A 302 0.82 -4.22 -14.01
N GLY A 303 1.64 -4.88 -13.20
CA GLY A 303 2.41 -6.08 -13.52
C GLY A 303 3.79 -5.83 -14.12
N GLN A 304 4.12 -4.59 -14.49
CA GLN A 304 5.48 -4.25 -14.92
C GLN A 304 6.47 -4.39 -13.75
N THR A 305 7.72 -4.74 -14.09
CA THR A 305 8.83 -4.85 -13.15
C THR A 305 9.94 -3.87 -13.51
N PHE A 306 10.36 -3.06 -12.54
CA PHE A 306 11.58 -2.27 -12.62
C PHE A 306 12.73 -3.01 -11.93
N THR A 307 13.91 -3.01 -12.54
CA THR A 307 15.12 -3.60 -11.97
C THR A 307 16.22 -2.55 -11.88
N LEU A 308 16.70 -2.30 -10.67
CA LEU A 308 17.91 -1.51 -10.42
C LEU A 308 19.05 -2.46 -10.08
N LYS A 309 19.95 -2.65 -11.03
CA LYS A 309 21.15 -3.49 -10.84
C LYS A 309 22.01 -2.90 -9.72
N GLY A 310 22.45 -3.76 -8.79
CA GLY A 310 23.51 -3.38 -7.87
C GLY A 310 24.73 -2.95 -8.68
N LYS A 311 25.28 -1.75 -8.47
CA LYS A 311 26.66 -1.49 -8.93
C LYS A 311 27.52 -2.54 -8.25
N ASN A 312 28.35 -3.26 -9.01
CA ASN A 312 29.30 -4.26 -8.51
C ASN A 312 29.87 -3.81 -7.15
N ILE A 313 29.34 -4.37 -6.07
CA ILE A 313 29.92 -4.24 -4.74
C ILE A 313 31.02 -5.29 -4.71
N LEU A 314 32.14 -4.96 -5.36
CA LEU A 314 33.43 -5.64 -5.16
C LEU A 314 34.30 -4.73 -4.31
#